data_AF-A0A151QU57-F1
#
_entry.id   AF-A0A151QU57-F1
#
_cell.length_a   1.000
_cell.length_b   1.000
_cell.length_c   1.000
_cell.angle_alpha   90.00
_cell.angle_beta   90.00
_cell.angle_gamma   90.00
#
_symmetry.space_group_name_H-M   'P 1'
#
loop_
_entity.id
_entity.type
_entity.pdbx_description
1 polymer ?
#
loop_
_entity_poly.entity_id
_entity_poly.type
_entity_poly.pdbx_seq_one_letter_code
_entity_poly.pdbx_strand_id
1 'polypeptide(L)'
;MKTVAARYVLIFGELYKRGISTPLLKCLAPEQAHYVLREIHEGVCGTHSGSRTLATKVVRAGYYWPTLAVDCTKFVQQCKPCQQHGPLTHNPPEELHSITTPWPFSVWGLDILGPFPPVKGQVKFLIVAVDRFTKWIEAEAVATIMANNVQKFFWKNVVTRFGIPYALITDNGL
;
A
#
# COMPACT_ATOMS: atom_id res chain seq x y z
N MET A 1 11.89 6.40 -45.92
CA MET A 1 11.49 5.10 -45.35
C MET A 1 12.60 4.02 -45.48
N LYS A 2 13.82 4.23 -44.92
CA LYS A 2 14.92 3.23 -44.96
C LYS A 2 15.84 3.20 -43.73
N THR A 3 15.48 3.84 -42.62
CA THR A 3 16.38 4.03 -41.46
C THR A 3 16.18 3.03 -40.32
N VAL A 4 15.12 2.20 -40.34
CA VAL A 4 14.83 1.25 -39.25
C VAL A 4 15.42 -0.14 -39.50
N ALA A 5 15.43 -0.62 -40.74
CA ALA A 5 15.91 -1.95 -41.11
C ALA A 5 17.42 -2.15 -40.87
N ALA A 6 18.22 -1.08 -40.94
CA ALA A 6 19.66 -1.11 -40.66
C ALA A 6 19.99 -1.57 -39.22
N ARG A 7 19.03 -1.49 -38.30
CA ARG A 7 19.15 -1.95 -36.92
C ARG A 7 18.90 -3.45 -36.77
N TYR A 8 18.59 -4.17 -37.84
CA TYR A 8 18.30 -5.59 -37.80
C TYR A 8 19.20 -6.38 -38.77
N VAL A 9 19.37 -7.67 -38.51
CA VAL A 9 20.09 -8.60 -39.37
C VAL A 9 19.45 -9.97 -39.31
N LEU A 10 19.38 -10.66 -40.44
CA LEU A 10 18.97 -12.07 -40.52
C LEU A 10 20.21 -12.96 -40.53
N ILE A 11 20.26 -13.93 -39.64
CA ILE A 11 21.34 -14.92 -39.55
C ILE A 11 20.69 -16.30 -39.46
N PHE A 12 20.97 -17.16 -40.44
CA PHE A 12 20.38 -18.51 -40.54
C PHE A 12 18.85 -18.55 -40.41
N GLY A 13 18.15 -17.56 -40.98
CA GLY A 13 16.68 -17.46 -40.93
C GLY A 13 16.12 -16.79 -39.67
N GLU A 14 16.95 -16.49 -38.68
CA GLU A 14 16.54 -15.86 -37.43
C GLU A 14 16.82 -14.36 -37.45
N LEU A 15 15.88 -13.55 -36.94
CA LEU A 15 16.00 -12.10 -36.90
C LEU A 15 16.72 -11.65 -35.63
N TYR A 16 17.70 -10.76 -35.79
CA TYR A 16 18.44 -10.16 -34.69
C TYR A 16 18.38 -8.64 -34.75
N LYS A 17 18.33 -7.99 -33.59
CA LYS A 17 18.47 -6.55 -33.44
C LYS A 17 19.89 -6.19 -33.01
N ARG A 18 20.48 -5.23 -33.74
CA ARG A 18 21.77 -4.61 -33.42
C ARG A 18 21.61 -3.66 -32.24
N GLY A 19 22.38 -3.89 -31.19
CA GLY A 19 22.56 -2.94 -30.09
C GLY A 19 23.63 -1.89 -30.43
N ILE A 20 23.74 -0.85 -29.60
CA ILE A 20 24.79 0.18 -29.73
C ILE A 20 26.14 -0.37 -29.21
N SER A 21 26.11 -1.24 -28.19
CA SER A 21 27.29 -1.83 -27.56
C SER A 21 27.09 -3.28 -27.07
N THR A 22 25.88 -3.84 -27.18
CA THR A 22 25.55 -5.21 -26.77
C THR A 22 25.69 -6.20 -27.92
N PRO A 23 25.90 -7.50 -27.64
CA PRO A 23 25.79 -8.55 -28.66
C PRO A 23 24.42 -8.49 -29.37
N LEU A 24 24.34 -9.10 -30.55
CA LEU A 24 23.11 -9.19 -31.33
C LEU A 24 21.98 -9.80 -30.48
N LEU A 25 20.85 -9.09 -30.39
CA LEU A 25 19.71 -9.54 -29.61
C LEU A 25 18.77 -10.34 -30.51
N LYS A 26 18.52 -11.61 -30.19
CA LYS A 26 17.59 -12.46 -30.92
C LYS A 26 16.17 -11.89 -30.78
N CYS A 27 15.52 -11.65 -31.90
CA CYS A 27 14.14 -11.20 -31.94
C CYS A 27 13.22 -12.39 -31.70
N LEU A 28 12.33 -12.29 -30.71
CA LEU A 28 11.42 -13.37 -30.35
C LEU A 28 10.02 -13.14 -30.93
N ALA A 29 9.39 -14.23 -31.36
CA ALA A 29 7.96 -14.25 -31.63
C ALA A 29 7.16 -14.18 -30.31
N PRO A 30 5.87 -13.78 -30.34
CA PRO A 30 5.07 -13.59 -29.13
C PRO A 30 5.04 -14.79 -28.17
N GLU A 31 4.95 -16.01 -28.69
CA GLU A 31 4.94 -17.24 -27.88
C GLU A 31 6.27 -17.46 -27.15
N GLN A 32 7.39 -17.28 -27.86
CA GLN A 32 8.73 -17.37 -27.29
C GLN A 32 8.98 -16.27 -26.26
N ALA A 33 8.52 -15.05 -26.54
CA ALA A 33 8.63 -13.92 -25.63
C ALA A 33 7.88 -14.20 -24.31
N HIS A 34 6.66 -14.72 -24.39
CA HIS A 34 5.88 -15.10 -23.21
C HIS A 34 6.57 -16.18 -22.38
N TYR A 35 7.13 -17.21 -23.04
CA TYR A 35 7.93 -18.24 -22.35
C TYR A 35 9.14 -17.63 -21.62
N VAL A 36 9.91 -16.77 -22.29
CA VAL A 36 11.09 -16.11 -21.70
C VAL A 36 10.71 -15.22 -20.52
N LEU A 37 9.60 -14.48 -20.61
CA LEU A 37 9.10 -13.68 -19.48
C LEU A 37 8.77 -14.57 -18.28
N ARG A 38 8.06 -15.68 -18.51
CA ARG A 38 7.71 -16.65 -17.47
C ARG A 38 8.94 -17.26 -16.82
N GLU A 39 9.90 -17.73 -17.60
CA GLU A 39 11.10 -18.39 -17.07
C GLU A 39 11.98 -17.42 -16.25
N ILE A 40 12.18 -16.20 -16.72
CA ILE A 40 13.01 -15.21 -16.01
C ILE A 40 12.29 -14.67 -14.76
N HIS A 41 10.96 -14.56 -14.79
CA HIS A 41 10.19 -14.03 -13.68
C HIS A 41 9.86 -15.08 -12.61
N GLU A 42 9.38 -16.26 -13.03
CA GLU A 42 8.74 -17.32 -12.23
C GLU A 42 9.47 -18.67 -12.30
N GLY A 43 10.48 -18.82 -13.17
CA GLY A 43 11.21 -20.09 -13.31
C GLY A 43 12.02 -20.48 -12.08
N VAL A 44 12.84 -21.52 -12.17
CA VAL A 44 13.62 -22.06 -11.03
C VAL A 44 14.53 -21.00 -10.40
N CYS A 45 15.09 -20.10 -11.23
CA CYS A 45 15.90 -18.96 -10.81
C CYS A 45 15.11 -17.63 -10.88
N GLY A 46 13.78 -17.71 -10.91
CA GLY A 46 12.86 -16.58 -10.92
C GLY A 46 13.00 -15.75 -9.65
N THR A 47 12.82 -14.44 -9.80
CA THR A 47 13.03 -13.48 -8.69
C THR A 47 11.82 -12.59 -8.44
N HIS A 48 10.72 -12.81 -9.17
CA HIS A 48 9.53 -11.95 -9.10
C HIS A 48 9.85 -10.44 -9.23
N SER A 49 10.91 -10.10 -9.98
CA SER A 49 11.40 -8.74 -10.07
C SER A 49 10.42 -7.84 -10.84
N GLY A 50 10.37 -6.56 -10.46
CA GLY A 50 9.56 -5.56 -11.15
C GLY A 50 9.87 -5.42 -12.65
N SER A 51 8.93 -4.81 -13.39
CA SER A 51 8.91 -4.81 -14.86
C SER A 51 10.18 -4.26 -15.52
N ARG A 52 10.75 -3.18 -14.98
CA ARG A 52 12.00 -2.58 -15.47
C ARG A 52 13.19 -3.55 -15.34
N THR A 53 13.31 -4.21 -14.19
CA THR A 53 14.36 -5.20 -13.93
C THR A 53 14.17 -6.42 -14.82
N LEU A 54 12.93 -6.88 -14.99
CA LEU A 54 12.60 -7.99 -15.88
C LEU A 54 13.01 -7.67 -17.34
N ALA A 55 12.64 -6.51 -17.87
CA ALA A 55 13.04 -6.08 -19.21
C ALA A 55 14.58 -6.03 -19.36
N THR A 56 15.28 -5.55 -18.35
CA THR A 56 16.75 -5.52 -18.35
C THR A 56 17.35 -6.92 -18.36
N LYS A 57 16.79 -7.86 -17.60
CA LYS A 57 17.21 -9.27 -17.59
C LYS A 57 16.99 -9.94 -18.95
N VAL A 58 15.86 -9.69 -19.60
CA VAL A 58 15.57 -10.20 -20.95
C VAL A 58 16.60 -9.71 -21.96
N VAL A 59 16.92 -8.41 -21.94
CA VAL A 59 17.94 -7.84 -22.84
C VAL A 59 19.33 -8.41 -22.54
N ARG A 60 19.69 -8.58 -21.26
CA ARG A 60 20.96 -9.20 -20.85
C ARG A 60 21.06 -10.67 -21.24
N ALA A 61 19.94 -11.39 -21.29
CA ALA A 61 19.86 -12.75 -21.80
C ALA A 61 19.95 -12.83 -23.35
N GLY A 62 20.04 -11.69 -24.03
CA GLY A 62 20.24 -11.64 -25.49
C GLY A 62 18.94 -11.63 -26.28
N TYR A 63 17.79 -11.30 -25.68
CA TYR A 63 16.50 -11.32 -26.35
C TYR A 63 15.92 -9.92 -26.55
N TYR A 64 15.09 -9.76 -27.58
CA TYR A 64 14.40 -8.52 -27.88
C TYR A 64 13.06 -8.74 -28.59
N TRP A 65 12.12 -7.83 -28.37
CA TRP A 65 10.98 -7.60 -29.25
C TRP A 65 10.48 -6.15 -29.05
N PRO A 66 9.73 -5.57 -30.00
CA PRO A 66 9.38 -4.14 -29.96
C PRO A 66 8.61 -3.70 -28.70
N THR A 67 7.72 -4.55 -28.18
CA THR A 67 6.84 -4.26 -27.04
C THR A 67 7.38 -4.72 -25.68
N LEU A 68 8.65 -5.12 -25.60
CA LEU A 68 9.27 -5.70 -24.40
C LEU A 68 8.92 -4.99 -23.09
N ALA A 69 9.09 -3.66 -23.02
CA ALA A 69 8.84 -2.92 -21.80
C ALA A 69 7.35 -2.95 -21.37
N VAL A 70 6.44 -2.87 -22.34
CA VAL A 70 4.99 -2.93 -22.12
C VAL A 70 4.58 -4.33 -21.68
N ASP A 71 5.10 -5.36 -22.34
CA ASP A 71 4.77 -6.74 -22.04
C ASP A 71 5.32 -7.18 -20.68
N CYS A 72 6.54 -6.76 -20.30
CA CYS A 72 7.06 -6.95 -18.94
C CYS A 72 6.15 -6.30 -17.89
N THR A 73 5.60 -5.12 -18.18
CA THR A 73 4.70 -4.41 -17.25
C THR A 73 3.40 -5.18 -17.08
N LYS A 74 2.76 -5.56 -18.19
CA LYS A 74 1.53 -6.36 -18.18
C LYS A 74 1.73 -7.70 -17.48
N PHE A 75 2.85 -8.38 -17.73
CA PHE A 75 3.17 -9.68 -17.14
C PHE A 75 3.27 -9.58 -15.61
N VAL A 76 4.05 -8.63 -15.09
CA VAL A 76 4.20 -8.44 -13.63
C VAL A 76 2.89 -8.02 -12.97
N GLN A 77 2.08 -7.19 -13.64
CA GLN A 77 0.75 -6.81 -13.15
C GLN A 77 -0.22 -7.99 -13.06
N GLN A 78 -0.05 -9.02 -13.89
CA GLN A 78 -0.88 -10.22 -13.88
C GLN A 78 -0.33 -11.33 -12.96
N CYS A 79 0.92 -11.21 -12.49
CA CYS A 79 1.55 -12.21 -11.63
C CYS A 79 0.90 -12.22 -10.24
N LYS A 80 0.08 -13.24 -9.95
CA LYS A 80 -0.66 -13.39 -8.69
C LYS A 80 0.24 -13.35 -7.44
N PRO A 81 1.39 -14.07 -7.38
CA PRO A 81 2.33 -13.93 -6.27
C PRO A 81 2.80 -12.49 -6.05
N CYS A 82 3.12 -11.75 -7.11
CA CYS A 82 3.53 -10.35 -6.98
C CYS A 82 2.39 -9.45 -6.48
N GLN A 83 1.15 -9.67 -6.93
CA GLN A 83 0.01 -8.88 -6.48
C GLN A 83 -0.37 -9.16 -5.03
N GLN A 84 -0.17 -10.39 -4.56
CA GLN A 84 -0.50 -10.80 -3.19
C GLN A 84 0.56 -10.41 -2.16
N HIS A 85 1.84 -10.48 -2.55
CA HIS A 85 2.98 -10.28 -1.63
C HIS A 85 3.76 -9.00 -1.92
N GLY A 86 3.33 -8.22 -2.91
CA GLY A 86 3.93 -6.93 -3.23
C GLY A 86 3.79 -5.95 -2.06
N PRO A 87 4.71 -4.98 -1.94
CA PRO A 87 4.60 -3.95 -0.91
C PRO A 87 3.29 -3.18 -1.10
N LEU A 88 2.54 -3.03 -0.01
CA LEU A 88 1.33 -2.22 0.00
C LEU A 88 1.72 -0.76 -0.26
N THR A 89 1.17 -0.17 -1.32
CA THR A 89 1.22 1.27 -1.50
C THR A 89 0.33 1.90 -0.43
N HIS A 90 0.95 2.45 0.62
CA HIS A 90 0.26 3.15 1.72
C HIS A 90 -0.33 4.51 1.33
N ASN A 91 -0.46 4.80 0.04
CA ASN A 91 -1.13 6.01 -0.40
C ASN A 91 -2.63 5.84 -0.13
N PRO A 92 -3.25 6.78 0.61
CA PRO A 92 -4.69 6.71 0.79
C PRO A 92 -5.37 6.83 -0.58
N PRO A 93 -6.44 6.07 -0.84
CA PRO A 93 -7.17 6.12 -2.10
C PRO A 93 -7.84 7.49 -2.35
N GLU A 94 -7.97 8.31 -1.32
CA GLU A 94 -8.57 9.64 -1.35
C GLU A 94 -7.78 10.60 -0.45
N GLU A 95 -7.84 11.92 -0.73
CA GLU A 95 -7.22 12.92 0.13
C GLU A 95 -7.91 12.98 1.50
N LEU A 96 -7.12 13.02 2.57
CA LEU A 96 -7.66 13.15 3.92
C LEU A 96 -8.27 14.56 4.10
N HIS A 97 -9.58 14.63 4.29
CA HIS A 97 -10.26 15.88 4.62
C HIS A 97 -10.17 16.17 6.13
N SER A 98 -9.74 17.38 6.48
CA SER A 98 -9.77 17.82 7.88
C SER A 98 -11.21 18.13 8.30
N ILE A 99 -11.63 17.53 9.42
CA ILE A 99 -12.91 17.89 10.04
C ILE A 99 -12.71 19.25 10.71
N THR A 100 -13.23 20.31 10.09
CA THR A 100 -13.27 21.65 10.68
C THR A 100 -14.30 21.69 11.81
N THR A 101 -13.84 21.93 13.03
CA THR A 101 -14.72 22.10 14.20
C THR A 101 -14.79 23.58 14.55
N PRO A 102 -15.91 24.27 14.32
CA PRO A 102 -15.95 25.74 14.38
C PRO A 102 -15.95 26.35 15.78
N TRP A 103 -16.31 25.62 16.85
CA TRP A 103 -16.33 26.17 18.21
C TRP A 103 -15.91 25.15 19.28
N PRO A 104 -15.42 25.60 20.46
CA PRO A 104 -15.05 24.74 21.58
C PRO A 104 -16.15 23.75 21.98
N PHE A 105 -15.75 22.53 22.33
CA PHE A 105 -16.60 21.47 22.91
C PHE A 105 -17.72 20.97 22.00
N SER A 106 -17.72 21.34 20.71
CA SER A 106 -18.74 20.90 19.74
C SER A 106 -18.54 19.46 19.30
N VAL A 107 -17.30 19.03 19.10
CA VAL A 107 -16.98 17.71 18.59
C VAL A 107 -15.88 17.11 19.44
N TRP A 108 -16.15 15.93 19.98
CA TRP A 108 -15.20 15.17 20.79
C TRP A 108 -14.71 13.95 20.02
N GLY A 109 -13.42 13.70 20.07
CA GLY A 109 -12.85 12.40 19.74
C GLY A 109 -12.77 11.55 20.99
N LEU A 110 -13.19 10.29 20.93
CA LEU A 110 -13.10 9.35 22.04
C LEU A 110 -12.29 8.12 21.61
N ASP A 111 -11.35 7.73 22.45
CA ASP A 111 -10.45 6.61 22.21
C ASP A 111 -10.15 5.86 23.52
N ILE A 112 -9.65 4.62 23.40
CA ILE A 112 -9.25 3.79 24.52
C ILE A 112 -7.81 3.33 24.33
N LEU A 113 -6.96 3.70 25.27
CA LEU A 113 -5.56 3.33 25.28
C LEU A 113 -5.32 2.12 26.19
N GLY A 114 -4.45 1.21 25.75
CA GLY A 114 -3.95 0.09 26.54
C GLY A 114 -3.93 -1.25 25.78
N PRO A 115 -3.72 -2.37 26.48
CA PRO A 115 -3.52 -2.47 27.92
C PRO A 115 -2.15 -1.96 28.38
N PHE A 116 -2.12 -1.18 29.45
CA PHE A 116 -0.92 -0.77 30.19
C PHE A 116 -0.55 -1.80 31.27
N PRO A 117 0.66 -1.73 31.85
CA PRO A 117 0.99 -2.52 33.04
C PRO A 117 -0.06 -2.32 34.14
N PRO A 118 -0.66 -3.39 34.68
CA PRO A 118 -1.77 -3.27 35.62
C PRO A 118 -1.29 -2.68 36.94
N VAL A 119 -2.08 -1.75 37.48
CA VAL A 119 -1.88 -1.20 38.83
C VAL A 119 -2.93 -1.75 39.79
N LYS A 120 -2.95 -1.24 41.04
CA LYS A 120 -3.94 -1.63 42.05
C LYS A 120 -5.36 -1.58 41.48
N GLY A 121 -6.11 -2.67 41.63
CA GLY A 121 -7.46 -2.81 41.07
C GLY A 121 -7.51 -3.30 39.61
N GLN A 122 -6.41 -3.82 39.06
CA GLN A 122 -6.33 -4.34 37.68
C GLN A 122 -6.64 -3.28 36.62
N VAL A 123 -6.52 -2.00 36.97
CA VAL A 123 -6.69 -0.86 36.07
C VAL A 123 -5.56 -0.88 35.06
N LYS A 124 -5.91 -0.99 33.79
CA LYS A 124 -4.96 -1.18 32.69
C LYS A 124 -5.37 -0.50 31.39
N PHE A 125 -6.53 0.15 31.34
CA PHE A 125 -6.96 0.92 30.17
C PHE A 125 -7.22 2.37 30.56
N LEU A 126 -7.11 3.28 29.60
CA LEU A 126 -7.46 4.68 29.75
C LEU A 126 -8.51 5.03 28.71
N ILE A 127 -9.70 5.45 29.14
CA ILE A 127 -10.68 6.06 28.26
C ILE A 127 -10.30 7.54 28.15
N VAL A 128 -10.18 8.06 26.94
CA VAL A 128 -9.76 9.43 26.67
C VAL A 128 -10.78 10.11 25.77
N ALA A 129 -11.28 11.28 26.17
CA ALA A 129 -12.06 12.17 25.32
C ALA A 129 -11.25 13.45 25.07
N VAL A 130 -11.14 13.85 23.81
CA VAL A 130 -10.44 15.06 23.41
C VAL A 130 -11.36 15.97 22.62
N ASP A 131 -11.55 17.21 23.09
CA ASP A 131 -12.22 18.23 22.30
C ASP A 131 -11.38 18.58 21.07
N ARG A 132 -11.96 18.49 19.89
CA ARG A 132 -11.23 18.66 18.64
C ARG A 132 -10.75 20.10 18.41
N PHE A 133 -11.46 21.10 18.93
CA PHE A 133 -11.12 22.51 18.75
C PHE A 133 -10.03 22.97 19.73
N THR A 134 -10.29 22.87 21.03
CA THR A 134 -9.38 23.37 22.09
C THR A 134 -8.25 22.41 22.41
N LYS A 135 -8.33 21.14 21.98
CA LYS A 135 -7.46 20.04 22.42
C LYS A 135 -7.54 19.76 23.92
N TRP A 136 -8.63 20.17 24.59
CA TRP A 136 -8.89 19.81 25.98
C TRP A 136 -9.07 18.30 26.13
N ILE A 137 -8.52 17.72 27.20
CA ILE A 137 -8.49 16.26 27.42
C ILE A 137 -9.22 15.91 28.72
N GLU A 138 -10.14 14.96 28.63
CA GLU A 138 -10.70 14.22 29.76
C GLU A 138 -10.20 12.78 29.68
N ALA A 139 -9.79 12.19 30.81
CA ALA A 139 -9.29 10.82 30.82
C ALA A 139 -9.64 10.09 32.13
N GLU A 140 -9.99 8.81 32.02
CA GLU A 140 -10.32 7.96 33.18
C GLU A 140 -9.75 6.56 33.01
N ALA A 141 -9.10 6.07 34.06
CA ALA A 141 -8.46 4.77 34.05
C ALA A 141 -9.46 3.67 34.46
N VAL A 142 -9.58 2.61 33.67
CA VAL A 142 -10.52 1.50 33.90
C VAL A 142 -9.83 0.13 33.86
N ALA A 143 -10.40 -0.83 34.59
CA ALA A 143 -9.92 -2.22 34.61
C ALA A 143 -10.37 -3.01 33.38
N THR A 144 -11.57 -2.71 32.87
CA THR A 144 -12.20 -3.42 31.75
C THR A 144 -12.84 -2.44 30.79
N ILE A 145 -12.68 -2.68 29.50
CA ILE A 145 -13.37 -1.98 28.42
C ILE A 145 -14.80 -2.51 28.36
N MET A 146 -15.75 -1.73 28.88
CA MET A 146 -17.17 -2.06 28.83
C MET A 146 -17.96 -0.82 28.45
N ALA A 147 -19.01 -0.99 27.65
CA ALA A 147 -19.86 0.11 27.19
C ALA A 147 -20.42 0.96 28.35
N ASN A 148 -20.79 0.33 29.47
CA ASN A 148 -21.28 1.03 30.66
C ASN A 148 -20.22 1.95 31.30
N ASN A 149 -18.94 1.55 31.30
CA ASN A 149 -17.84 2.36 31.81
C ASN A 149 -17.60 3.56 30.89
N VAL A 150 -17.64 3.36 29.58
CA VAL A 150 -17.51 4.42 28.57
C VAL A 150 -18.65 5.44 28.68
N GLN A 151 -19.89 4.96 28.78
CA GLN A 151 -21.06 5.83 28.95
C GLN A 151 -20.99 6.64 30.24
N LYS A 152 -20.62 6.01 31.37
CA LYS A 152 -20.45 6.69 32.66
C LYS A 152 -19.36 7.76 32.59
N PHE A 153 -18.21 7.42 32.03
CA PHE A 153 -17.10 8.34 31.81
C PHE A 153 -17.54 9.54 30.97
N PHE A 154 -18.16 9.31 29.82
CA PHE A 154 -18.54 10.37 28.90
C PHE A 154 -19.62 11.28 29.50
N TRP A 155 -20.62 10.71 30.16
CA TRP A 155 -21.65 11.48 30.83
C TRP A 155 -21.07 12.37 31.93
N LYS A 156 -20.25 11.79 32.81
CA LYS A 156 -19.68 12.48 33.98
C LYS A 156 -18.63 13.53 33.62
N ASN A 157 -17.78 13.26 32.63
CA ASN A 157 -16.61 14.09 32.36
C ASN A 157 -16.82 15.03 31.17
N VAL A 158 -17.73 14.71 30.24
CA VAL A 158 -18.05 15.56 29.09
C VAL A 158 -19.41 16.23 29.25
N VAL A 159 -20.50 15.44 29.31
CA VAL A 159 -21.87 15.98 29.21
C VAL A 159 -22.23 16.90 30.37
N THR A 160 -21.96 16.50 31.61
CA THR A 160 -22.32 17.30 32.80
C THR A 160 -21.46 18.54 32.99
N ARG A 161 -20.31 18.64 32.31
CA ARG A 161 -19.34 19.74 32.47
C ARG A 161 -19.37 20.74 31.32
N PHE A 162 -19.52 20.24 30.09
CA PHE A 162 -19.43 21.05 28.87
C PHE A 162 -20.73 21.05 28.05
N GLY A 163 -21.71 20.23 28.44
CA GLY A 163 -22.97 20.06 27.71
C GLY A 163 -22.95 18.91 26.71
N ILE A 164 -24.08 18.70 26.03
CA ILE A 164 -24.21 17.66 25.00
C ILE A 164 -23.46 18.12 23.75
N PRO A 165 -22.46 17.37 23.27
CA PRO A 165 -21.73 17.76 22.07
C PRO A 165 -22.57 17.56 20.82
N TYR A 166 -22.23 18.30 19.76
CA TYR A 166 -22.84 18.14 18.44
C TYR A 166 -22.49 16.78 17.82
N ALA A 167 -21.23 16.33 17.98
CA ALA A 167 -20.80 15.03 17.48
C ALA A 167 -19.77 14.37 18.40
N LEU A 168 -19.81 13.04 18.44
CA LEU A 168 -18.82 12.17 19.06
C LEU A 168 -18.22 11.30 17.97
N ILE A 169 -16.89 11.31 17.84
CA ILE A 169 -16.15 10.54 16.84
C ILE A 169 -15.35 9.47 17.59
N THR A 170 -15.57 8.21 17.24
CA THR A 170 -14.86 7.05 17.77
C THR A 170 -14.28 6.24 16.62
N ASP A 171 -13.40 5.30 16.92
CA ASP A 171 -13.11 4.21 16.00
C ASP A 171 -14.25 3.18 15.97
N ASN A 172 -14.09 2.13 15.13
CA ASN A 172 -15.01 1.00 15.06
C ASN A 172 -14.63 -0.10 16.07
N GLY A 173 -14.30 0.29 17.31
CA GLY A 173 -14.06 -0.65 18.41
C GLY A 173 -15.23 -1.61 18.64
N LEU A 174 -14.91 -2.79 19.21
CA LEU A 174 -15.87 -3.86 19.53
C LEU A 174 -16.74 -3.56 20.77
#